data_AF-A0A5K1F619-F1
#
_entry.id   AF-A0A5K1F619-F1
#
_cell.length_a   1.000
_cell.length_b   1.000
_cell.length_c   1.000
_cell.angle_alpha   90.00
_cell.angle_beta   90.00
_cell.angle_gamma   90.00
#
_symmetry.space_group_name_H-M   'P 1'
#
loop_
_entity.id
_entity.type
_entity.pdbx_description
1 polymer ?
#
loop_
_entity_poly.entity_id
_entity_poly.type
_entity_poly.pdbx_seq_one_letter_code
_entity_poly.pdbx_strand_id
1 'polypeptide(L)'
;RTTTTTSASAATAATTMAAPRLLLTAAVIGALIFLVASTTLPAATEEHEEPEEGVVGGSADPTAEEEPYSGDLPSLGLRRYLARSWKPQRCDKKRKICKLKGSPGPDCCHKKCVDRKTDRLNCGKCGRRCRFTKTCCKGRCVNLAFDRKNCGRCGNKCRKGSYCLYG
;
A
#
# COMPACT_ATOMS: atom_id res chain seq x y z
N ARG A 1 -24.88 68.11 48.51
CA ARG A 1 -25.74 66.93 48.84
C ARG A 1 -26.61 66.66 47.63
N THR A 2 -26.11 65.85 46.71
CA THR A 2 -26.71 65.56 45.40
C THR A 2 -26.81 64.05 45.28
N THR A 3 -27.99 63.52 45.51
CA THR A 3 -28.34 62.10 45.34
C THR A 3 -28.86 61.92 43.93
N THR A 4 -28.01 61.48 43.01
CA THR A 4 -28.41 61.00 41.68
C THR A 4 -28.53 59.48 41.73
N THR A 5 -29.77 59.01 41.69
CA THR A 5 -30.18 57.62 41.56
C THR A 5 -29.92 57.15 40.12
N THR A 6 -29.00 56.19 39.94
CA THR A 6 -28.78 55.49 38.68
C THR A 6 -29.70 54.27 38.60
N SER A 7 -30.52 54.22 37.54
CA SER A 7 -31.40 53.11 37.20
C SER A 7 -30.61 51.89 36.74
N ALA A 8 -30.77 50.76 37.42
CA ALA A 8 -30.31 49.44 36.97
C ALA A 8 -31.37 48.83 36.04
N SER A 9 -31.06 48.73 34.75
CA SER A 9 -31.85 47.98 33.77
C SER A 9 -31.54 46.49 33.90
N ALA A 10 -32.50 45.72 34.42
CA ALA A 10 -32.45 44.26 34.47
C ALA A 10 -32.63 43.70 33.04
N ALA A 11 -31.62 42.97 32.57
CA ALA A 11 -31.72 42.17 31.35
C ALA A 11 -32.61 40.95 31.63
N THR A 12 -33.83 40.95 31.10
CA THR A 12 -34.70 39.77 31.09
C THR A 12 -34.12 38.74 30.12
N ALA A 13 -33.51 37.67 30.65
CA ALA A 13 -33.11 36.51 29.88
C ALA A 13 -34.37 35.77 29.39
N ALA A 14 -34.65 35.86 28.10
CA ALA A 14 -35.69 35.07 27.44
C ALA A 14 -35.32 33.58 27.50
N THR A 15 -35.93 32.84 28.42
CA THR A 15 -35.80 31.39 28.52
C THR A 15 -36.70 30.77 27.44
N THR A 16 -36.16 30.50 26.26
CA THR A 16 -36.88 29.74 25.22
C THR A 16 -37.07 28.31 25.70
N MET A 17 -38.32 27.90 25.91
CA MET A 17 -38.70 26.51 26.25
C MET A 17 -38.28 25.57 25.12
N ALA A 18 -37.13 24.91 25.27
CA ALA A 18 -36.69 23.86 24.38
C ALA A 18 -37.61 22.63 24.54
N ALA A 19 -38.11 22.11 23.42
CA ALA A 19 -38.98 20.93 23.39
C ALA A 19 -38.29 19.72 24.05
N PRO A 20 -38.99 18.92 24.88
CA PRO A 20 -38.39 17.85 25.69
C PRO A 20 -37.73 16.74 24.86
N ARG A 21 -38.09 16.61 23.58
CA ARG A 21 -37.44 15.69 22.64
C ARG A 21 -36.02 16.10 22.28
N LEU A 22 -35.73 17.39 22.22
CA LEU A 22 -34.40 17.92 21.86
C LEU A 22 -33.40 17.74 23.02
N LEU A 23 -33.88 17.88 24.26
CA LEU A 23 -33.11 17.64 25.47
C LEU A 23 -32.73 16.16 25.63
N LEU A 24 -33.66 15.24 25.32
CA LEU A 24 -33.39 13.80 25.33
C LEU A 24 -32.35 13.42 24.26
N THR A 25 -32.44 13.96 23.04
CA THR A 25 -31.43 13.70 22.00
C THR A 25 -30.06 14.28 22.36
N ALA A 26 -30.02 15.48 22.97
CA ALA A 26 -28.76 16.08 23.41
C ALA A 26 -28.13 15.30 24.57
N ALA A 27 -28.94 14.78 25.50
CA ALA A 27 -28.46 13.94 26.60
C ALA A 27 -27.90 12.60 26.11
N VAL A 28 -28.56 11.96 25.12
CA VAL A 28 -28.05 10.71 24.51
C VAL A 28 -26.75 10.95 23.74
N ILE A 29 -26.66 12.03 22.95
CA ILE A 29 -25.43 12.38 22.22
C ILE A 29 -24.30 12.72 23.19
N GLY A 30 -24.57 13.47 24.26
CA GLY A 30 -23.60 13.80 25.31
C GLY A 30 -23.09 12.56 26.05
N ALA A 31 -24.00 11.63 26.39
CA ALA A 31 -23.64 10.36 27.03
C ALA A 31 -22.79 9.47 26.11
N LEU A 32 -23.10 9.41 24.80
CA LEU A 32 -22.29 8.67 23.83
C LEU A 32 -20.89 9.27 23.70
N ILE A 33 -20.75 10.59 23.63
CA ILE A 33 -19.44 11.26 23.57
C ILE A 33 -18.62 11.00 24.84
N PHE A 34 -19.25 11.02 26.03
CA PHE A 34 -18.60 10.69 27.29
C PHE A 34 -18.13 9.22 27.38
N LEU A 35 -18.88 8.29 26.78
CA LEU A 35 -18.51 6.88 26.68
C LEU A 35 -17.31 6.66 25.75
N VAL A 36 -17.19 7.42 24.65
CA VAL A 36 -16.03 7.32 23.75
C VAL A 36 -14.77 7.96 24.36
N ALA A 37 -14.93 8.99 25.20
CA ALA A 37 -13.79 9.65 25.86
C ALA A 37 -13.16 8.82 26.99
N SER A 38 -13.87 7.83 27.53
CA SER A 38 -13.39 6.98 28.62
C SER A 38 -12.55 5.78 28.16
N THR A 39 -12.47 5.50 26.85
CA THR A 39 -11.60 4.45 26.33
C THR A 39 -10.19 5.01 26.08
N THR A 40 -9.46 5.28 27.15
CA THR A 40 -7.99 5.38 27.07
C THR A 40 -7.46 3.97 26.84
N LEU A 41 -7.26 3.58 25.57
CA LEU A 41 -6.42 2.43 25.27
C LEU A 41 -5.02 2.73 25.83
N PRO A 42 -4.42 1.87 26.66
CA PRO A 42 -3.00 1.96 26.89
C PRO A 42 -2.33 1.82 25.53
N ALA A 43 -1.45 2.78 25.19
CA ALA A 43 -0.48 2.57 24.14
C ALA A 43 0.36 1.37 24.58
N ALA A 44 -0.01 0.18 24.11
CA ALA A 44 0.91 -0.93 24.03
C ALA A 44 2.08 -0.37 23.23
N THR A 45 3.21 -0.17 23.91
CA THR A 45 4.50 -0.06 23.25
C THR A 45 4.57 -1.26 22.32
N GLU A 46 4.49 -1.01 21.02
CA GLU A 46 4.95 -1.97 20.04
C GLU A 46 6.43 -2.15 20.33
N GLU A 47 6.73 -3.22 21.09
CA GLU A 47 8.05 -3.81 21.05
C GLU A 47 8.25 -4.17 19.59
N HIS A 48 9.12 -3.41 18.95
CA HIS A 48 9.54 -3.66 17.58
C HIS A 48 10.35 -4.95 17.62
N GLU A 49 9.63 -6.08 17.54
CA GLU A 49 10.22 -7.37 17.27
C GLU A 49 10.80 -7.27 15.86
N GLU A 50 12.14 -7.26 15.80
CA GLU A 50 12.86 -7.25 14.54
C GLU A 50 12.37 -8.41 13.66
N PRO A 51 12.10 -8.19 12.38
CA PRO A 51 11.90 -9.31 11.48
C PRO A 51 13.24 -10.03 11.35
N GLU A 52 13.33 -11.23 11.91
CA GLU A 52 14.44 -12.13 11.63
C GLU A 52 14.65 -12.22 10.12
N GLU A 53 15.88 -11.91 9.73
CA GLU A 53 16.40 -12.04 8.38
C GLU A 53 16.25 -13.51 7.96
N GLY A 54 15.13 -13.82 7.31
CA GLY A 54 14.90 -15.10 6.65
C GLY A 54 15.94 -15.29 5.56
N VAL A 55 17.04 -15.95 5.91
CA VAL A 55 18.06 -16.45 5.00
C VAL A 55 17.38 -17.44 4.04
N VAL A 56 17.00 -16.95 2.86
CA VAL A 56 16.73 -17.82 1.72
C VAL A 56 18.07 -18.19 1.12
N GLY A 57 18.69 -19.20 1.73
CA GLY A 57 19.73 -19.99 1.11
C GLY A 57 19.17 -20.70 -0.12
N GLY A 58 19.94 -20.69 -1.20
CA GLY A 58 19.59 -21.45 -2.40
C GLY A 58 20.22 -20.97 -3.70
N SER A 59 21.47 -20.52 -3.70
CA SER A 59 22.29 -20.64 -4.91
C SER A 59 23.31 -21.73 -4.65
N ALA A 60 23.04 -22.87 -5.28
CA ALA A 60 23.82 -24.08 -5.27
C ALA A 60 25.32 -23.82 -5.33
N ASP A 61 26.00 -24.38 -4.33
CA ASP A 61 27.37 -24.85 -4.44
C ASP A 61 27.50 -25.77 -5.67
N PRO A 62 28.48 -25.53 -6.55
CA PRO A 62 29.19 -26.59 -7.21
C PRO A 62 30.52 -26.79 -6.46
N THR A 63 30.49 -27.51 -5.34
CA THR A 63 31.70 -28.16 -4.82
C THR A 63 31.94 -29.42 -5.64
N ALA A 64 32.62 -29.22 -6.76
CA ALA A 64 33.34 -30.19 -7.57
C ALA A 64 34.06 -29.32 -8.61
N GLU A 65 35.37 -29.21 -8.69
CA GLU A 65 36.51 -29.93 -8.13
C GLU A 65 37.76 -29.13 -8.63
N GLU A 66 38.94 -29.45 -8.09
CA GLU A 66 40.28 -29.11 -8.65
C GLU A 66 40.88 -27.69 -8.47
N GLU A 67 41.91 -27.64 -7.60
CA GLU A 67 43.20 -26.91 -7.70
C GLU A 67 43.29 -25.36 -7.60
N PRO A 68 44.23 -24.84 -6.79
CA PRO A 68 44.52 -23.41 -6.68
C PRO A 68 45.36 -22.94 -7.89
N TYR A 69 44.70 -22.61 -9.00
CA TYR A 69 45.40 -21.98 -10.13
C TYR A 69 45.83 -20.57 -9.76
N SER A 70 47.12 -20.42 -9.45
CA SER A 70 47.83 -19.15 -9.35
C SER A 70 47.95 -18.51 -10.73
N GLY A 71 46.82 -18.06 -11.27
CA GLY A 71 46.78 -17.21 -12.45
C GLY A 71 46.97 -15.77 -12.03
N ASP A 72 48.00 -15.12 -12.55
CA ASP A 72 48.30 -13.71 -12.33
C ASP A 72 47.03 -12.86 -12.37
N LEU A 73 46.77 -12.18 -11.25
CA LEU A 73 45.67 -11.23 -11.14
C LEU A 73 45.77 -10.23 -12.29
N PRO A 74 44.77 -10.13 -13.18
CA PRO A 74 44.84 -9.25 -14.34
C PRO A 74 45.07 -7.83 -13.85
N SER A 75 45.99 -7.11 -14.51
CA SER A 75 46.38 -5.76 -14.15
C SER A 75 45.16 -4.91 -13.82
N LEU A 76 45.28 -4.01 -12.83
CA LEU A 76 44.21 -3.11 -12.42
C LEU A 76 43.59 -2.36 -13.64
N GLY A 77 44.39 -2.13 -14.69
CA GLY A 77 43.96 -1.64 -15.99
C GLY A 77 43.02 -2.59 -16.75
N LEU A 78 43.32 -3.89 -16.83
CA LEU A 78 42.47 -4.90 -17.47
C LEU A 78 41.19 -5.17 -16.68
N ARG A 79 41.25 -5.20 -15.35
CA ARG A 79 40.05 -5.25 -14.48
C ARG A 79 39.13 -4.07 -14.74
N ARG A 80 39.68 -2.85 -14.81
CA ARG A 80 38.91 -1.63 -15.16
C ARG A 80 38.37 -1.69 -16.59
N TYR A 81 39.11 -2.26 -17.54
CA TYR A 81 38.67 -2.41 -18.93
C TYR A 81 37.46 -3.34 -19.06
N LEU A 82 37.51 -4.51 -18.41
CA LEU A 82 36.40 -5.48 -18.39
C LEU A 82 35.18 -4.92 -17.64
N ALA A 83 35.40 -4.26 -16.49
CA ALA A 83 34.33 -3.56 -15.75
C ALA A 83 33.66 -2.44 -16.57
N ARG A 84 34.39 -1.84 -17.52
CA ARG A 84 33.89 -0.78 -18.42
C ARG A 84 33.19 -1.35 -19.65
N SER A 85 33.40 -2.63 -19.97
CA SER A 85 32.76 -3.33 -21.10
C SER A 85 31.35 -3.84 -20.78
N TRP A 86 31.07 -4.16 -19.52
CA TRP A 86 29.77 -4.67 -19.08
C TRP A 86 28.82 -3.54 -18.66
N LYS A 87 28.15 -2.96 -19.66
CA LYS A 87 26.98 -2.12 -19.38
C LYS A 87 25.78 -3.05 -19.11
N PRO A 88 25.17 -3.03 -17.91
CA PRO A 88 23.98 -3.84 -17.64
C PRO A 88 22.91 -3.47 -18.67
N GLN A 89 22.51 -4.47 -19.45
CA GLN A 89 21.60 -4.26 -20.56
C GLN A 89 20.20 -4.03 -20.01
N ARG A 90 19.67 -2.83 -20.23
CA ARG A 90 18.29 -2.48 -19.87
C ARG A 90 17.33 -2.94 -20.96
N CYS A 91 16.07 -3.13 -20.59
CA CYS A 91 15.06 -3.69 -21.50
C CYS A 91 14.66 -2.76 -22.65
N ASP A 92 14.97 -1.46 -22.55
CA ASP A 92 14.79 -0.47 -23.60
C ASP A 92 15.68 -0.76 -24.82
N LYS A 93 16.90 -1.25 -24.59
CA LYS A 93 17.82 -1.67 -25.65
C LYS A 93 17.64 -3.15 -26.03
N LYS A 94 17.40 -4.02 -25.05
CA LYS A 94 17.24 -5.47 -25.26
C LYS A 94 15.94 -5.96 -24.65
N ARG A 95 14.82 -5.83 -25.37
CA ARG A 95 13.49 -6.21 -24.87
C ARG A 95 13.37 -7.69 -24.48
N LYS A 96 14.18 -8.57 -25.08
CA LYS A 96 14.19 -10.01 -24.76
C LYS A 96 14.61 -10.31 -23.31
N ILE A 97 15.32 -9.40 -22.63
CA ILE A 97 15.75 -9.62 -21.24
C ILE A 97 14.56 -9.81 -20.28
N CYS A 98 13.41 -9.19 -20.57
CA CYS A 98 12.19 -9.34 -19.77
C CYS A 98 11.49 -10.68 -19.98
N LYS A 99 11.90 -11.49 -20.96
CA LYS A 99 11.35 -12.84 -21.15
C LYS A 99 12.20 -13.92 -20.49
N LEU A 100 13.34 -13.54 -19.89
CA LEU A 100 14.19 -14.46 -19.16
C LEU A 100 13.50 -14.92 -17.89
N LYS A 101 13.78 -16.15 -17.49
CA LYS A 101 13.29 -16.72 -16.23
C LYS A 101 13.81 -15.87 -15.05
N GLY A 102 12.94 -15.60 -14.08
CA GLY A 102 13.25 -14.75 -12.92
C GLY A 102 13.12 -13.25 -13.16
N SER A 103 12.82 -12.80 -14.39
CA SER A 103 12.47 -11.40 -14.60
C SER A 103 11.09 -11.08 -13.97
N PRO A 104 10.85 -9.84 -13.48
CA PRO A 104 9.58 -9.46 -12.86
C PRO A 104 8.36 -9.50 -13.80
N GLY A 105 8.59 -9.63 -15.11
CA GLY A 105 7.53 -9.79 -16.09
C GLY A 105 8.00 -9.50 -17.51
N PRO A 106 7.17 -9.87 -18.52
CA PRO A 106 7.55 -9.88 -19.93
C PRO A 106 7.61 -8.50 -20.60
N ASP A 107 7.05 -7.47 -19.97
CA ASP A 107 6.88 -6.16 -20.58
C ASP A 107 7.96 -5.18 -20.12
N CYS A 108 8.55 -4.44 -21.06
CA CYS A 108 9.47 -3.35 -20.71
C CYS A 108 8.69 -2.06 -20.47
N CYS A 109 8.85 -1.47 -19.29
CA CYS A 109 8.28 -0.19 -18.89
C CYS A 109 9.33 0.66 -18.18
N HIS A 110 9.58 1.87 -18.69
CA HIS A 110 10.57 2.80 -18.12
C HIS A 110 11.94 2.13 -17.84
N LYS A 111 12.44 1.32 -18.79
CA LYS A 111 13.71 0.57 -18.71
C LYS A 111 13.74 -0.55 -17.66
N LYS A 112 12.61 -0.87 -17.03
CA LYS A 112 12.41 -1.98 -16.09
C LYS A 112 11.46 -3.03 -16.68
N CYS A 113 11.68 -4.29 -16.36
CA CYS A 113 10.76 -5.36 -16.71
C CYS A 113 9.62 -5.41 -15.69
N VAL A 114 8.39 -5.50 -16.16
CA VAL A 114 7.17 -5.54 -15.35
C VAL A 114 6.16 -6.50 -15.99
N ASP A 115 5.20 -6.99 -15.21
CA ASP A 115 4.07 -7.76 -15.76
C ASP A 115 2.84 -6.87 -15.86
N ARG A 116 2.49 -6.43 -17.08
CA ARG A 116 1.30 -5.58 -17.29
C ARG A 116 -0.02 -6.30 -16.98
N LYS A 117 -0.01 -7.61 -16.72
CA LYS A 117 -1.23 -8.37 -16.38
C LYS A 117 -1.57 -8.34 -14.90
N THR A 118 -0.58 -8.12 -14.04
CA THR A 118 -0.68 -8.25 -12.57
C THR A 118 -0.18 -7.00 -11.84
N ASP A 119 0.74 -6.23 -12.43
CA ASP A 119 1.26 -5.00 -11.87
C ASP A 119 0.19 -3.90 -11.85
N ARG A 120 -0.16 -3.44 -10.64
CA ARG A 120 -1.15 -2.38 -10.40
C ARG A 120 -0.73 -1.03 -10.95
N LEU A 121 0.58 -0.76 -11.07
CA LEU A 121 1.13 0.50 -11.57
C LEU A 121 1.23 0.52 -13.11
N ASN A 122 1.23 -0.65 -13.75
CA ASN A 122 1.44 -0.83 -15.18
C ASN A 122 0.33 -1.64 -15.84
N CYS A 123 -0.89 -1.55 -15.33
CA CYS A 123 -1.96 -2.48 -15.67
C CYS A 123 -2.49 -2.30 -17.09
N GLY A 124 -2.23 -3.28 -17.95
CA GLY A 124 -2.66 -3.28 -19.35
C GLY A 124 -1.92 -2.26 -20.23
N LYS A 125 -1.10 -1.36 -19.68
CA LYS A 125 -0.23 -0.43 -20.40
C LYS A 125 0.82 0.13 -19.41
N CYS A 126 2.05 0.34 -19.88
CA CYS A 126 3.10 0.98 -19.08
C CYS A 126 2.62 2.35 -18.54
N GLY A 127 2.82 2.58 -17.24
CA GLY A 127 2.38 3.77 -16.52
C GLY A 127 0.88 3.85 -16.21
N ARG A 128 0.07 2.88 -16.64
CA ARG A 128 -1.36 2.87 -16.34
C ARG A 128 -1.62 2.30 -14.95
N ARG A 129 -1.74 3.21 -13.98
CA ARG A 129 -2.07 2.86 -12.60
C ARG A 129 -3.56 2.58 -12.42
N CYS A 130 -3.90 1.48 -11.74
CA CYS A 130 -5.26 1.25 -11.27
C CYS A 130 -5.64 2.25 -10.17
N ARG A 131 -6.88 2.75 -10.21
CA ARG A 131 -7.43 3.61 -9.15
C ARG A 131 -7.38 2.90 -7.79
N PHE A 132 -7.57 3.68 -6.72
CA PHE A 132 -7.77 3.14 -5.38
C PHE A 132 -8.87 2.07 -5.38
N THR A 133 -8.73 1.05 -4.51
CA THR A 133 -9.55 -0.19 -4.43
C THR A 133 -9.54 -1.14 -5.63
N LYS A 134 -8.86 -0.81 -6.74
CA LYS A 134 -8.77 -1.71 -7.90
C LYS A 134 -7.43 -2.44 -7.97
N THR A 135 -7.51 -3.71 -8.35
CA THR A 135 -6.38 -4.61 -8.58
C THR A 135 -6.22 -4.88 -10.07
N CYS A 136 -4.99 -5.10 -10.54
CA CYS A 136 -4.75 -5.49 -11.92
C CYS A 136 -4.98 -6.99 -12.09
N CYS A 137 -6.03 -7.37 -12.80
CA CYS A 137 -6.29 -8.74 -13.18
C CYS A 137 -6.30 -8.87 -14.69
N LYS A 138 -5.38 -9.67 -15.24
CA LYS A 138 -5.27 -9.94 -16.68
C LYS A 138 -5.19 -8.64 -17.52
N GLY A 139 -4.50 -7.62 -16.99
CA GLY A 139 -4.29 -6.34 -17.65
C GLY A 139 -5.49 -5.38 -17.56
N ARG A 140 -6.45 -5.65 -16.68
CA ARG A 140 -7.60 -4.79 -16.42
C ARG A 140 -7.68 -4.45 -14.94
N CYS A 141 -7.95 -3.19 -14.63
CA CYS A 141 -8.23 -2.76 -13.27
C CYS A 141 -9.65 -3.17 -12.88
N VAL A 142 -9.76 -4.14 -11.98
CA VAL A 142 -11.03 -4.68 -11.48
C VAL A 142 -11.17 -4.42 -9.98
N ASN A 143 -12.40 -4.32 -9.50
CA ASN A 143 -12.67 -4.21 -8.06
C ASN A 143 -12.99 -5.61 -7.52
N LEU A 144 -12.10 -6.15 -6.69
CA LEU A 144 -12.24 -7.51 -6.16
C LEU A 144 -13.41 -7.66 -5.18
N ALA A 145 -13.91 -6.56 -4.60
CA ALA A 145 -15.01 -6.61 -3.64
C ALA A 145 -16.38 -6.82 -4.29
N PHE A 146 -16.52 -6.54 -5.60
CA PHE A 146 -17.82 -6.54 -6.28
C PHE A 146 -17.81 -7.22 -7.66
N ASP A 147 -16.63 -7.49 -8.24
CA ASP A 147 -16.54 -8.16 -9.54
C ASP A 147 -16.82 -9.67 -9.38
N ARG A 148 -17.98 -10.10 -9.88
CA ARG A 148 -18.42 -11.52 -9.87
C ARG A 148 -17.45 -12.48 -10.56
N LYS A 149 -16.54 -12.00 -11.41
CA LYS A 149 -15.52 -12.81 -12.11
C LYS A 149 -14.15 -12.81 -11.41
N ASN A 150 -13.96 -11.95 -10.41
CA ASN A 150 -12.71 -11.74 -9.71
C ASN A 150 -12.94 -11.49 -8.20
N CYS A 151 -13.88 -12.23 -7.60
CA CYS A 151 -14.33 -11.97 -6.23
C CYS A 151 -13.24 -12.33 -5.22
N GLY A 152 -12.76 -11.36 -4.44
CA GLY A 152 -11.67 -11.52 -3.46
C GLY A 152 -10.29 -11.70 -4.05
N ARG A 153 -10.17 -12.34 -5.22
CA ARG A 153 -8.92 -12.50 -5.99
C ARG A 153 -9.17 -12.63 -7.49
N CYS A 154 -8.15 -12.34 -8.29
CA CYS A 154 -8.22 -12.44 -9.75
C CYS A 154 -8.67 -13.83 -10.21
N GLY A 155 -9.66 -13.89 -11.09
CA GLY A 155 -10.18 -15.12 -11.68
C GLY A 155 -11.10 -15.96 -10.78
N ASN A 156 -11.34 -15.55 -9.53
CA ASN A 156 -12.29 -16.23 -8.68
C ASN A 156 -13.73 -15.85 -9.06
N LYS A 157 -14.46 -16.79 -9.65
CA LYS A 157 -15.82 -16.54 -10.12
C LYS A 157 -16.82 -16.94 -9.03
N CYS A 158 -17.81 -16.07 -8.81
CA CYS A 158 -18.98 -16.38 -8.02
C CYS A 158 -19.75 -17.58 -8.60
N ARG A 159 -20.47 -18.31 -7.74
CA ARG A 159 -21.42 -19.33 -8.19
C ARG A 159 -22.52 -18.67 -9.01
N LYS A 160 -23.16 -19.43 -9.91
CA LYS A 160 -24.30 -18.92 -10.68
C LYS A 160 -25.37 -18.40 -9.72
N GLY A 161 -25.87 -17.19 -9.98
CA GLY A 161 -26.86 -16.53 -9.13
C GLY A 161 -26.29 -15.80 -7.91
N SER A 162 -25.04 -16.05 -7.48
CA SER A 162 -24.48 -15.40 -6.29
C SER A 162 -23.82 -14.05 -6.62
N TYR A 163 -23.74 -13.18 -5.61
CA TYR A 163 -23.09 -11.87 -5.70
C TYR A 163 -21.71 -11.89 -5.06
N CYS A 164 -20.87 -10.95 -5.47
CA CYS A 164 -19.62 -10.67 -4.78
C CYS A 164 -19.86 -9.49 -3.85
N LEU A 165 -19.72 -9.72 -2.55
CA LEU A 165 -19.85 -8.70 -1.51
C LEU A 165 -18.62 -8.77 -0.63
N TYR A 166 -17.82 -7.71 -0.65
CA TYR A 166 -16.60 -7.55 0.15
C TYR A 166 -15.42 -8.48 -0.17
N GLY A 167 -15.57 -9.40 -1.14
CA GLY A 167 -14.48 -10.18 -1.73
C GLY A 167 -14.46 -11.64 -1.29
#